data_AF-A0A968VG51-F1
#
_entry.id   AF-A0A968VG51-F1
#
_cell.length_a   1.000
_cell.length_b   1.000
_cell.length_c   1.000
_cell.angle_alpha   90.00
_cell.angle_beta   90.00
_cell.angle_gamma   90.00
#
_symmetry.space_group_name_H-M   'P 1'
#
loop_
_entity.id
_entity.type
_entity.pdbx_description
1 polymer ?
#
loop_
_entity_poly.entity_id
_entity_poly.type
_entity_poly.pdbx_seq_one_letter_code
_entity_poly.pdbx_strand_id
1 'polypeptide(L)'
;MGSSLWLSGGAATLYAAPIFLKGWQGQPWTVENDYDADDQRLKRIIHDLLGRVGKQLYLCHSDLAANGQEQTGPLLAVVNAAIALDFSPEGNDPQAAPTVTPE
;
A
#
# COMPACT_ATOMS: atom_id res chain seq x y z
N MET A 1 -0.61 -10.95 -12.14
CA MET A 1 -1.76 -10.02 -11.94
C MET A 1 -2.07 -10.04 -10.46
N GLY A 2 -1.44 -9.14 -9.70
CA GLY A 2 -1.68 -8.96 -8.27
C GLY A 2 -3.11 -8.51 -7.97
N SER A 3 -3.48 -8.39 -6.69
CA SER A 3 -4.80 -7.86 -6.31
C SER A 3 -5.03 -6.50 -6.99
N SER A 4 -5.90 -6.49 -8.00
CA SER A 4 -6.22 -5.30 -8.80
C SER A 4 -7.00 -4.26 -8.01
N LEU A 5 -7.38 -4.56 -6.76
CA LEU A 5 -8.11 -3.67 -5.86
C LEU A 5 -7.28 -2.45 -5.42
N TRP A 6 -5.95 -2.54 -5.52
CA TRP A 6 -5.06 -1.41 -5.29
C TRP A 6 -4.72 -0.67 -6.60
N LEU A 7 -4.69 -1.39 -7.73
CA LEU A 7 -4.46 -0.84 -9.06
C LEU A 7 -5.68 -0.13 -9.65
N SER A 8 -6.87 -0.50 -9.25
CA SER A 8 -8.14 0.11 -9.65
C SER A 8 -8.91 0.43 -8.38
N GLY A 9 -9.92 1.30 -8.43
CA GLY A 9 -10.81 1.53 -7.27
C GLY A 9 -11.59 0.29 -6.81
N GLY A 10 -11.19 -0.92 -7.23
CA GLY A 10 -11.89 -2.17 -7.04
C GLY A 10 -13.29 -2.10 -7.65
N ALA A 11 -14.27 -2.63 -6.92
CA ALA A 11 -15.68 -2.57 -7.26
C ALA A 11 -16.27 -1.14 -7.31
N ALA A 12 -15.52 -0.13 -6.85
CA ALA A 12 -15.93 1.27 -6.86
C ALA A 12 -15.39 2.06 -8.07
N THR A 13 -14.77 1.39 -9.05
CA THR A 13 -14.27 2.07 -10.26
C THR A 13 -15.44 2.52 -11.13
N LEU A 14 -15.76 3.82 -11.06
CA LEU A 14 -16.76 4.46 -11.88
C LEU A 14 -16.15 4.84 -13.24
N TYR A 15 -16.77 4.37 -14.33
CA TYR A 15 -16.33 4.70 -15.68
C TYR A 15 -16.29 6.22 -15.89
N ALA A 16 -15.17 6.71 -16.43
CA ALA A 16 -14.94 8.13 -16.71
C ALA A 16 -15.12 9.07 -15.50
N ALA A 17 -15.08 8.57 -14.25
CA ALA A 17 -15.18 9.45 -13.07
C ALA A 17 -14.16 10.61 -13.04
N PRO A 18 -12.90 10.47 -13.50
CA PRO A 18 -11.92 11.54 -13.40
C PRO A 18 -12.29 12.82 -14.16
N ILE A 19 -13.03 12.73 -15.27
CA ILE A 19 -13.44 13.92 -16.05
C ILE A 19 -14.49 14.78 -15.32
N PHE A 20 -15.12 14.25 -14.28
CA PHE A 20 -16.08 14.97 -13.44
C PHE A 20 -15.44 15.63 -12.21
N LEU A 21 -14.12 15.50 -12.03
CA LEU A 21 -13.41 16.13 -10.91
C LEU A 21 -13.40 17.66 -11.04
N LYS A 22 -13.64 18.34 -9.91
CA LYS A 22 -13.55 19.80 -9.81
C LYS A 22 -12.11 20.22 -10.14
N GLY A 23 -11.93 20.91 -11.26
CA GLY A 23 -10.62 21.37 -11.75
C GLY A 23 -10.16 20.70 -13.05
N TRP A 24 -10.92 19.75 -13.61
CA TRP A 24 -10.62 19.21 -14.92
C TRP A 24 -10.76 20.27 -16.02
N GLN A 25 -9.79 20.33 -16.94
CA GLN A 25 -9.69 21.37 -17.97
C GLN A 25 -10.12 20.88 -19.36
N GLY A 26 -10.79 19.72 -19.44
CA GLY A 26 -11.36 19.21 -20.69
C GLY A 26 -10.35 18.62 -21.68
N GLN A 27 -9.11 18.36 -21.26
CA GLN A 27 -8.15 17.61 -22.07
C GLN A 27 -8.62 16.15 -22.26
N PRO A 28 -8.09 15.40 -23.23
CA PRO A 28 -8.31 13.96 -23.28
C PRO A 28 -7.73 13.27 -22.04
N TRP A 29 -8.46 12.32 -21.48
CA TRP A 29 -7.95 11.47 -20.41
C TRP A 29 -7.12 10.34 -21.02
N THR A 30 -5.84 10.25 -20.66
CA THR A 30 -4.92 9.23 -21.20
C THR A 30 -4.69 8.09 -20.21
N VAL A 31 -4.01 7.04 -20.66
CA VAL A 31 -3.64 5.89 -19.80
C VAL A 31 -2.63 6.32 -18.73
N GLU A 32 -1.77 7.28 -19.03
CA GLU A 32 -0.85 7.88 -18.04
C GLU A 32 -1.62 8.58 -16.93
N ASN A 33 -2.71 9.28 -17.27
CA ASN A 33 -3.59 9.88 -16.27
C ASN A 33 -4.24 8.84 -15.35
N ASP A 34 -4.60 7.66 -15.88
CA ASP A 34 -5.10 6.55 -15.04
C ASP A 34 -4.04 6.12 -14.03
N TYR A 35 -2.80 5.86 -14.47
CA TYR A 35 -1.71 5.48 -13.57
C TYR A 35 -1.44 6.53 -12.50
N ASP A 36 -1.41 7.81 -12.86
CA ASP A 36 -1.19 8.91 -11.92
C ASP A 36 -2.33 9.02 -10.91
N ALA A 37 -3.58 8.89 -11.36
CA ALA A 37 -4.76 8.94 -10.49
C ALA A 37 -4.80 7.75 -9.52
N ASP A 38 -4.43 6.55 -9.99
CA ASP A 38 -4.35 5.35 -9.18
C ASP A 38 -3.25 5.44 -8.12
N ASP A 39 -2.06 5.95 -8.47
CA ASP A 39 -0.96 6.17 -7.53
C ASP A 39 -1.33 7.22 -6.46
N GLN A 40 -1.91 8.36 -6.87
CA GLN A 40 -2.38 9.38 -5.95
C GLN A 40 -3.46 8.85 -5.00
N ARG A 41 -4.37 8.01 -5.50
CA ARG A 41 -5.39 7.36 -4.67
C ARG A 41 -4.74 6.43 -3.65
N LEU A 42 -3.80 5.58 -4.07
CA LEU A 42 -3.09 4.67 -3.17
C LEU A 42 -2.40 5.44 -2.04
N LYS A 43 -1.63 6.48 -2.37
CA LYS A 43 -0.96 7.35 -1.38
C LYS A 43 -1.95 7.97 -0.39
N ARG A 44 -3.08 8.47 -0.88
CA ARG A 44 -4.13 9.05 -0.03
C ARG A 44 -4.73 8.02 0.92
N ILE A 45 -5.01 6.80 0.45
CA ILE A 45 -5.54 5.73 1.29
C ILE A 45 -4.53 5.38 2.39
N ILE A 46 -3.25 5.19 2.06
CA ILE A 46 -2.23 4.87 3.05
C ILE A 46 -2.08 6.00 4.08
N HIS A 47 -2.03 7.26 3.64
CA HIS A 47 -1.99 8.41 4.56
C HIS A 47 -3.22 8.51 5.47
N ASP A 48 -4.42 8.29 4.93
CA ASP A 48 -5.66 8.31 5.71
C ASP A 48 -5.69 7.17 6.75
N LEU A 49 -5.24 5.97 6.37
CA LEU A 49 -5.10 4.85 7.31
C LEU A 49 -4.08 5.17 8.41
N LEU A 50 -2.92 5.72 8.06
CA LEU A 50 -1.90 6.13 9.04
C LEU A 50 -2.42 7.23 9.98
N GLY A 51 -3.19 8.18 9.47
CA GLY A 51 -3.77 9.26 10.29
C GLY A 51 -4.89 8.78 11.24
N ARG A 52 -5.56 7.68 10.93
CA ARG A 52 -6.64 7.11 11.76
C ARG A 52 -6.16 6.10 12.77
N VAL A 53 -5.02 5.46 12.52
CA VAL A 53 -4.48 4.42 13.39
C VAL A 53 -3.71 5.07 14.54
N GLY A 54 -4.10 4.77 15.78
CA GLY A 54 -3.47 5.32 16.97
C GLY A 54 -2.19 4.60 17.45
N LYS A 55 -1.90 3.40 16.95
CA LYS A 55 -0.75 2.59 17.40
C LYS A 55 0.10 2.06 16.25
N GLN A 56 -0.45 1.13 15.45
CA GLN A 56 0.31 0.48 14.38
C GLN A 56 -0.61 0.02 13.26
N LEU A 57 -0.19 0.28 12.03
CA LEU A 57 -0.85 -0.19 10.81
C LEU A 57 -0.11 -1.46 10.34
N TYR A 58 -0.84 -2.57 10.21
CA TYR A 58 -0.30 -3.81 9.64
C TYR A 58 -0.69 -3.90 8.18
N LEU A 59 0.30 -3.94 7.29
CA LEU A 59 0.11 -4.15 5.87
C LEU A 59 0.41 -5.61 5.53
N CYS A 60 -0.60 -6.34 5.09
CA CYS A 60 -0.44 -7.73 4.66
C CYS A 60 -0.24 -7.78 3.15
N HIS A 61 0.85 -8.42 2.73
CA HIS A 61 1.16 -8.70 1.34
C HIS A 61 1.29 -10.22 1.14
N SER A 62 0.82 -10.71 0.01
CA SER A 62 1.04 -12.07 -0.45
C SER A 62 1.90 -12.00 -1.69
N ASP A 63 2.93 -12.82 -1.78
CA ASP A 63 3.77 -12.93 -2.98
C ASP A 63 3.00 -13.54 -4.16
N LEU A 64 1.91 -14.28 -3.86
CA LEU A 64 1.09 -14.97 -4.84
C LEU A 64 -0.34 -14.43 -4.85
N ALA A 65 -0.85 -14.14 -6.04
CA ALA A 65 -2.26 -13.82 -6.26
C ALA A 65 -3.14 -15.09 -6.22
N ALA A 66 -4.46 -14.90 -6.12
CA ALA A 66 -5.43 -16.00 -6.04
C ALA A 66 -5.42 -16.96 -7.25
N ASN A 67 -4.85 -16.53 -8.38
CA ASN A 67 -4.66 -17.35 -9.57
C ASN A 67 -3.30 -18.07 -9.64
N GLY A 68 -2.51 -18.01 -8.56
CA GLY A 68 -1.19 -18.66 -8.49
C GLY A 68 -0.09 -17.93 -9.26
N GLN A 69 -0.32 -16.68 -9.69
CA GLN A 69 0.71 -15.85 -10.32
C GLN A 69 1.35 -14.90 -9.32
N GLU A 70 2.58 -14.50 -9.57
CA GLU A 70 3.29 -13.52 -8.74
C GLU A 70 2.48 -12.21 -8.64
N GLN A 71 2.39 -11.71 -7.42
CA GLN A 71 1.65 -10.50 -7.09
C GLN A 71 2.53 -9.27 -7.29
N THR A 72 2.61 -8.84 -8.54
CA THR A 72 3.18 -7.54 -8.90
C THR A 72 2.11 -6.46 -8.88
N GLY A 73 2.37 -5.35 -8.18
CA GLY A 73 1.43 -4.23 -8.05
C GLY A 73 2.00 -3.06 -7.23
N PRO A 74 1.34 -1.89 -7.24
CA PRO A 74 1.88 -0.65 -6.65
C PRO A 74 2.05 -0.73 -5.13
N LEU A 75 1.29 -1.60 -4.45
CA LEU A 75 1.47 -1.85 -3.02
C LEU A 75 2.83 -2.51 -2.70
N LEU A 76 3.41 -3.28 -3.63
CA LEU A 76 4.69 -3.97 -3.41
C LEU A 76 5.83 -2.97 -3.15
N ALA A 77 5.84 -1.83 -3.84
CA ALA A 77 6.83 -0.78 -3.61
C ALA A 77 6.73 -0.20 -2.19
N VAL A 78 5.51 -0.01 -1.68
CA VAL A 78 5.26 0.47 -0.31
C VAL A 78 5.70 -0.56 0.73
N VAL A 79 5.39 -1.84 0.49
CA VAL A 79 5.78 -2.94 1.37
C VAL A 79 7.30 -3.07 1.45
N ASN A 80 7.98 -3.04 0.30
CA ASN A 80 9.45 -3.10 0.24
C ASN A 80 10.09 -1.92 0.98
N ALA A 81 9.54 -0.72 0.85
CA ALA A 81 10.00 0.45 1.59
C ALA A 81 9.77 0.31 3.11
N ALA A 82 8.62 -0.22 3.53
CA ALA A 82 8.31 -0.45 4.94
C ALA A 82 9.25 -1.48 5.57
N ILE A 83 9.55 -2.59 4.87
CA ILE A 83 10.52 -3.60 5.31
C ILE A 83 11.89 -2.95 5.47
N ALA A 84 12.35 -2.16 4.49
CA ALA A 84 13.64 -1.47 4.59
C ALA A 84 13.74 -0.51 5.79
N LEU A 85 12.63 0.12 6.19
CA LEU A 85 12.56 0.98 7.38
C LEU A 85 12.57 0.18 8.69
N ASP A 86 11.94 -0.99 8.72
CA ASP A 86 11.93 -1.89 9.88
C ASP A 86 13.33 -2.47 10.16
N PHE A 87 14.19 -2.54 9.14
CA PHE A 87 15.60 -2.93 9.25
C PHE A 87 16.55 -1.81 9.71
N SER A 88 16.03 -0.68 10.23
CA SER A 88 16.90 0.32 10.86
C SER A 88 17.46 -0.23 12.20
N PRO A 89 18.79 -0.29 12.40
CA PRO A 89 19.42 -1.06 13.49
C PRO A 89 19.27 -0.45 14.91
N GLU A 90 18.26 0.38 15.19
CA GLU A 90 18.12 1.05 16.50
C GLU A 90 16.89 0.61 17.34
N GLY A 91 16.15 -0.43 16.97
CA GLY A 91 14.84 -0.66 17.63
C GLY A 91 14.37 -2.07 17.96
N ASN A 92 15.10 -3.13 17.62
CA ASN A 92 14.59 -4.48 17.85
C ASN A 92 15.66 -5.38 18.48
N ASP A 93 15.92 -5.15 19.77
CA ASP A 93 16.60 -6.13 20.63
C ASP A 93 15.58 -7.21 21.06
N PRO A 94 15.72 -8.48 20.64
CA PRO A 94 14.92 -9.57 21.19
C PRO A 94 15.53 -10.15 22.48
N GLN A 95 16.58 -9.56 23.06
CA GLN A 95 17.35 -10.18 24.13
C GLN A 95 16.83 -9.84 25.55
N ALA A 96 15.60 -10.24 25.86
CA ALA A 96 15.21 -10.51 27.25
C ALA A 96 15.20 -12.03 27.46
N ALA A 97 16.39 -12.63 27.49
CA ALA A 97 16.53 -13.99 28.01
C ALA A 97 16.16 -13.97 29.51
N PRO A 98 15.26 -14.84 30.00
CA PRO A 98 15.09 -14.98 31.44
C PRO A 98 16.36 -15.62 32.01
N THR A 99 17.14 -14.82 32.74
CA THR A 99 18.22 -15.33 33.60
C THR A 99 17.59 -16.24 34.65
N VAL A 100 17.65 -17.54 34.42
CA VAL A 100 17.41 -18.55 35.47
C VAL A 100 18.65 -18.56 36.37
N THR A 101 18.54 -17.93 37.53
CA THR A 101 19.51 -18.04 38.62
C THR A 101 19.34 -19.41 39.28
N PRO A 102 20.39 -20.24 39.42
CA PRO A 102 20.32 -21.45 40.23
C PRO A 102 20.72 -21.12 41.67
N GLU A 103 19.79 -21.34 42.62
CA GLU A 103 20.10 -21.71 44.01
C GLU A 103 19.06 -22.75 44.48
#